data_AF-A0A7S2AUS7-F1
#
_entry.id   AF-A0A7S2AUS7-F1
#
_cell.length_a   1.000
_cell.length_b   1.000
_cell.length_c   1.000
_cell.angle_alpha   90.00
_cell.angle_beta   90.00
_cell.angle_gamma   90.00
#
_symmetry.space_group_name_H-M   'P 1'
#
loop_
_entity.id
_entity.type
_entity.pdbx_description
1 polymer ?
#
loop_
_entity_poly.entity_id
_entity_poly.type
_entity_poly.pdbx_seq_one_letter_code
_entity_poly.pdbx_strand_id
1 'polypeptide(L)'
;DDAAVAPLAAEALSKTLLMFDAKFDVLEKSKSGNKHAEQVVKAWAEAEWFTSKPAVPEKMSLCVFKVTGETNTDDLSPAQDAWSRPDIPLHALAMLKNPRDGIHDCQKQIEELKQKGFPLTYVGDVVGTGSSRKSATNSVLWLMGEENPYIPNKKFGSVCIGDTIAPIFFN
;
A
#
# COMPACT_ATOMS: atom_id res chain seq x y z
N ASP A 1 5.70 16.81 28.75
CA ASP A 1 5.85 17.68 29.93
C ASP A 1 4.52 17.92 30.61
N ASP A 2 3.43 18.10 29.86
CA ASP A 2 2.07 18.05 30.42
C ASP A 2 1.69 16.63 30.86
N ALA A 3 1.43 16.44 32.16
CA ALA A 3 1.13 15.15 32.76
C ALA A 3 -0.15 14.50 32.23
N ALA A 4 -1.14 15.28 31.78
CA ALA A 4 -2.42 14.75 31.31
C ALA A 4 -2.30 14.06 29.95
N VAL A 5 -1.39 14.53 29.09
CA VAL A 5 -1.25 14.04 27.71
C VAL A 5 0.08 13.34 27.43
N ALA A 6 1.08 13.46 28.31
CA ALA A 6 2.40 12.85 28.10
C ALA A 6 2.36 11.33 27.87
N PRO A 7 1.54 10.52 28.58
CA PRO A 7 1.45 9.09 28.30
C PRO A 7 0.96 8.78 26.88
N LEU A 8 -0.07 9.48 26.41
CA LEU A 8 -0.64 9.30 25.06
C LEU A 8 0.34 9.75 23.98
N ALA A 9 1.00 10.89 24.20
CA ALA A 9 2.02 11.39 23.28
C ALA A 9 3.21 10.42 23.17
N ALA A 10 3.65 9.83 24.28
CA ALA A 10 4.71 8.83 24.26
C ALA A 10 4.32 7.59 23.44
N GLU A 11 3.10 7.08 23.60
CA GLU A 11 2.62 5.95 22.80
C GLU A 11 2.59 6.29 21.30
N ALA A 12 2.07 7.47 20.94
CA ALA A 12 2.00 7.91 19.54
C ALA A 12 3.40 8.07 18.93
N LEU A 13 4.33 8.72 19.64
CA LEU A 13 5.69 8.95 19.18
C LEU A 13 6.48 7.63 19.04
N SER A 14 6.24 6.65 19.92
CA SER A 14 6.86 5.33 19.86
C SER A 14 6.58 4.59 18.54
N LYS A 15 5.44 4.89 17.89
CA LYS A 15 5.00 4.30 16.62
C LYS A 15 5.19 5.23 15.41
N THR A 16 5.66 6.47 15.63
CA THR A 16 5.86 7.46 14.57
C THR A 16 7.18 7.25 13.86
N LEU A 17 7.14 7.02 12.54
CA LEU A 17 8.33 6.76 11.74
C LEU A 17 8.97 8.04 11.19
N LEU A 18 8.14 9.03 10.85
CA LEU A 18 8.57 10.27 10.19
C LEU A 18 9.08 11.30 11.21
N MET A 19 9.98 10.87 12.11
CA MET A 19 10.56 11.73 13.15
C MET A 19 11.64 12.65 12.61
N PHE A 20 12.38 12.24 11.58
CA PHE A 20 13.48 13.01 10.99
C PHE A 20 14.40 13.64 12.05
N ASP A 21 14.58 14.96 12.03
CA ASP A 21 15.41 15.69 13.00
C ASP A 21 14.70 15.92 14.35
N ALA A 22 13.36 15.86 14.41
CA ALA A 22 12.61 15.98 15.67
C ALA A 22 12.91 14.84 16.66
N LYS A 23 13.56 13.75 16.21
CA LYS A 23 14.10 12.73 17.12
C LYS A 23 15.14 13.31 18.09
N PHE A 24 15.88 14.35 17.69
CA PHE A 24 16.89 14.98 18.55
C PHE A 24 16.24 15.68 19.75
N ASP A 25 15.07 16.31 19.55
CA ASP A 25 14.30 16.93 20.65
C ASP A 25 13.85 15.88 21.67
N VAL A 26 13.42 14.70 21.20
CA VAL A 26 13.05 13.58 22.07
C VAL A 26 14.27 13.04 22.81
N LEU A 27 15.41 12.89 22.14
CA LEU A 27 16.65 12.44 22.74
C LEU A 27 17.18 13.42 23.80
N GLU A 28 17.09 14.72 23.57
CA GLU A 28 17.48 15.75 24.53
C GLU A 28 16.60 15.71 25.79
N LYS A 29 15.28 15.58 25.60
CA LYS A 29 14.35 15.41 26.74
C LYS A 29 14.62 14.13 27.52
N SER A 30 14.91 13.04 26.83
CA SER A 30 15.30 11.77 27.47
C SER A 30 16.57 11.94 28.29
N LYS A 31 17.62 12.57 27.74
CA LYS A 31 18.88 12.87 28.47
C LYS A 31 18.68 13.80 29.66
N SER A 32 17.67 14.67 29.60
CA SER A 32 17.27 15.58 30.68
C SER A 32 16.39 14.91 31.75
N GLY A 33 16.19 13.58 31.69
CA GLY A 33 15.46 12.81 32.70
C GLY A 33 13.93 12.75 32.51
N ASN A 34 13.43 13.09 31.31
CA ASN A 34 12.01 12.92 31.02
C ASN A 34 11.69 11.42 30.77
N LYS A 35 11.02 10.79 31.73
CA LYS A 35 10.64 9.37 31.70
C LYS A 35 9.84 8.96 30.46
N HIS A 36 8.98 9.84 29.94
CA HIS A 36 8.20 9.55 28.74
C HIS A 36 9.05 9.60 27.47
N ALA A 37 10.02 10.52 27.42
CA ALA A 37 10.97 10.55 26.32
C ALA A 37 11.93 9.34 26.36
N GLU A 38 12.37 8.93 27.56
CA GLU A 38 13.13 7.67 27.73
C GLU A 38 12.35 6.44 27.25
N GLN A 39 11.04 6.37 27.55
CA GLN A 39 10.15 5.33 27.04
C GLN A 39 10.12 5.31 25.50
N VAL A 40 9.95 6.47 24.86
CA VAL A 40 9.93 6.58 23.39
C VAL A 40 11.25 6.11 22.78
N VAL A 41 12.38 6.56 23.34
CA VAL A 41 13.72 6.17 22.86
C VAL A 41 13.94 4.66 23.00
N LYS A 42 13.50 4.07 24.12
CA LYS A 42 13.55 2.62 24.33
C LYS A 42 12.69 1.87 23.31
N ALA A 43 11.45 2.29 23.10
CA ALA A 43 10.53 1.65 22.15
C ALA A 43 11.08 1.70 20.70
N TRP A 44 11.73 2.80 20.30
CA TRP A 44 12.44 2.87 19.02
C TRP A 44 13.61 1.90 18.94
N ALA A 45 14.42 1.81 20.00
CA ALA A 45 15.58 0.90 20.06
C ALA A 45 15.17 -0.59 20.03
N GLU A 46 14.03 -0.92 20.64
CA GLU A 46 13.42 -2.26 20.63
C GLU A 46 12.58 -2.53 19.36
N ALA A 47 12.54 -1.56 18.44
CA ALA A 47 11.83 -1.62 17.17
C ALA A 47 10.33 -1.95 17.32
N GLU A 48 9.68 -1.46 18.38
CA GLU A 48 8.26 -1.73 18.64
C GLU A 48 7.35 -1.27 17.48
N TRP A 49 7.74 -0.23 16.75
CA TRP A 49 7.05 0.23 15.53
C TRP A 49 6.97 -0.83 14.41
N PHE A 50 7.87 -1.83 14.45
CA PHE A 50 7.94 -2.95 13.52
C PHE A 50 7.39 -4.23 14.17
N THR A 51 7.88 -4.60 15.35
CA THR A 51 7.56 -5.88 16.01
C THR A 51 6.12 -5.97 16.52
N SER A 52 5.43 -4.84 16.71
CA SER A 52 4.00 -4.81 17.04
C SER A 52 3.07 -5.04 15.84
N LYS A 53 3.59 -5.03 14.60
CA LYS A 53 2.78 -5.27 13.40
C LYS A 53 2.59 -6.77 13.16
N PRO A 54 1.45 -7.19 12.57
CA PRO A 54 1.26 -8.57 12.16
C PRO A 54 2.39 -9.03 11.22
N ALA A 55 2.92 -10.23 11.46
CA ALA A 55 3.86 -10.87 10.55
C ALA A 55 3.15 -11.29 9.25
N VAL A 56 3.93 -11.43 8.17
CA VAL A 56 3.43 -12.02 6.92
C VAL A 56 3.03 -13.47 7.19
N PRO A 57 1.78 -13.89 6.87
CA PRO A 57 1.34 -15.24 7.11
C PRO A 57 2.11 -16.25 6.26
N GLU A 58 2.41 -17.42 6.83
CA GLU A 58 3.11 -18.51 6.12
C GLU A 58 2.30 -19.09 4.95
N LYS A 59 0.97 -18.90 4.97
CA LYS A 59 0.05 -19.32 3.91
C LYS A 59 -1.01 -18.26 3.65
N MET A 60 -1.17 -17.88 2.38
CA MET A 60 -2.23 -17.00 1.90
C MET A 60 -3.15 -17.74 0.92
N SER A 61 -4.46 -17.61 1.07
CA SER A 61 -5.44 -18.08 0.09
C SER A 61 -5.96 -16.87 -0.68
N LEU A 62 -5.75 -16.87 -2.01
CA LEU A 62 -5.99 -15.71 -2.87
C LEU A 62 -6.92 -16.09 -4.02
N CYS A 63 -7.73 -15.15 -4.48
CA CYS A 63 -8.52 -15.28 -5.69
C CYS A 63 -7.80 -14.64 -6.88
N VAL A 64 -7.50 -15.45 -7.90
CA VAL A 64 -6.72 -15.02 -9.06
C VAL A 64 -7.57 -14.17 -10.02
N PHE A 65 -7.07 -12.96 -10.32
CA PHE A 65 -7.47 -12.17 -11.48
C PHE A 65 -6.33 -12.24 -12.51
N LYS A 66 -6.48 -13.14 -13.50
CA LYS A 66 -5.45 -13.39 -14.52
C LYS A 66 -5.65 -12.48 -15.73
N VAL A 67 -4.58 -11.82 -16.16
CA VAL A 67 -4.48 -11.11 -17.43
C VAL A 67 -3.42 -11.81 -18.28
N THR A 68 -3.83 -12.40 -19.41
CA THR A 68 -2.94 -13.14 -20.29
C THR A 68 -2.03 -12.21 -21.09
N GLY A 69 -0.81 -12.69 -21.40
CA GLY A 69 0.20 -11.95 -22.14
C GLY A 69 0.86 -10.84 -21.33
N GLU A 70 1.22 -9.76 -22.03
CA GLU A 70 1.93 -8.62 -21.45
C GLU A 70 0.95 -7.54 -20.96
N THR A 71 1.04 -7.19 -19.67
CA THR A 71 0.41 -6.01 -19.09
C THR A 71 1.38 -4.83 -19.14
N ASN A 72 1.10 -3.85 -19.99
CA ASN A 72 1.78 -2.56 -19.99
C ASN A 72 1.18 -1.63 -18.93
N THR A 73 1.95 -0.68 -18.39
CA THR A 73 1.40 0.30 -17.44
C THR A 73 0.32 1.21 -18.05
N ASP A 74 0.27 1.36 -19.37
CA ASP A 74 -0.83 2.05 -20.05
C ASP A 74 -2.15 1.26 -19.97
N ASP A 75 -2.10 -0.07 -19.94
CA ASP A 75 -3.29 -0.90 -19.75
C ASP A 75 -3.94 -0.67 -18.36
N LEU A 76 -3.10 -0.43 -17.35
CA LEU A 76 -3.53 -0.21 -15.96
C LEU A 76 -3.86 1.25 -15.63
N SER A 77 -3.31 2.17 -16.40
CA SER A 77 -3.43 3.62 -16.20
C SER A 77 -3.29 4.33 -17.55
N PRO A 78 -4.33 4.35 -18.40
CA PRO A 78 -4.23 4.84 -19.76
C PRO A 78 -3.78 6.31 -19.85
N ALA A 79 -3.03 6.66 -20.90
CA ALA A 79 -2.55 8.03 -21.09
C ALA A 79 -3.70 9.04 -21.26
N GLN A 80 -4.82 8.63 -21.87
CA GLN A 80 -6.01 9.47 -22.05
C GLN A 80 -6.63 9.92 -20.73
N ASP A 81 -6.42 9.17 -19.66
CA ASP A 81 -6.96 9.42 -18.32
C ASP A 81 -5.89 9.99 -17.38
N ALA A 82 -4.77 10.48 -17.91
CA ALA A 82 -3.67 10.99 -17.09
C ALA A 82 -4.08 12.15 -16.16
N TRP A 83 -5.11 12.90 -16.55
CA TRP A 83 -5.67 14.03 -15.78
C TRP A 83 -6.33 13.59 -14.46
N SER A 84 -6.83 12.35 -14.37
CA SER A 84 -7.52 11.85 -13.17
C SER A 84 -6.60 11.12 -12.18
N ARG A 85 -5.33 10.89 -12.54
CA ARG A 85 -4.35 10.12 -11.72
C ARG A 85 -4.26 10.52 -10.23
N PRO A 86 -4.40 11.79 -9.83
CA PRO A 86 -4.38 12.16 -8.40
C PRO A 86 -5.60 11.66 -7.62
N ASP A 87 -6.75 11.46 -8.29
CA ASP A 87 -7.96 10.89 -7.71
C ASP A 87 -7.95 9.37 -7.95
N ILE A 88 -7.35 8.64 -7.00
CA ILE A 88 -7.14 7.19 -7.11
C ILE A 88 -8.46 6.42 -7.34
N PRO A 89 -9.54 6.64 -6.56
CA PRO A 89 -10.83 5.99 -6.81
C PRO A 89 -11.37 6.22 -8.22
N LEU A 90 -11.31 7.47 -8.69
CA LEU A 90 -11.80 7.82 -10.03
C LEU A 90 -10.93 7.20 -11.13
N HIS A 91 -9.61 7.32 -11.01
CA HIS A 91 -8.67 6.83 -12.01
C HIS A 91 -8.71 5.30 -12.15
N ALA A 92 -8.96 4.57 -11.05
CA ALA A 92 -9.05 3.13 -11.07
C ALA A 92 -10.19 2.59 -11.95
N LEU A 93 -11.23 3.39 -12.23
CA LEU A 93 -12.30 3.03 -13.16
C LEU A 93 -11.79 2.84 -14.60
N ALA A 94 -10.65 3.46 -14.95
CA ALA A 94 -10.03 3.33 -16.27
C ALA A 94 -9.09 2.12 -16.40
N MET A 95 -8.83 1.39 -15.31
CA MET A 95 -7.94 0.22 -15.33
C MET A 95 -8.50 -0.87 -16.24
N LEU A 96 -7.73 -1.29 -17.25
CA LEU A 96 -8.13 -2.29 -18.24
C LEU A 96 -9.47 -1.97 -18.92
N LYS A 97 -9.76 -0.68 -19.16
CA LYS A 97 -10.99 -0.25 -19.84
C LYS A 97 -11.08 -0.69 -21.31
N ASN A 98 -9.92 -0.93 -21.94
CA ASN A 98 -9.84 -1.43 -23.30
C ASN A 98 -9.92 -2.96 -23.27
N PRO A 99 -10.83 -3.59 -24.04
CA PRO A 99 -10.98 -5.04 -24.03
C PRO A 99 -9.70 -5.78 -24.41
N ARG A 100 -9.46 -6.91 -23.75
CA ARG A 100 -8.36 -7.83 -24.00
C ARG A 100 -8.86 -9.28 -23.87
N ASP A 101 -8.06 -10.24 -24.29
CA ASP A 101 -8.41 -11.65 -24.10
C ASP A 101 -8.66 -11.94 -22.60
N GLY A 102 -9.79 -12.57 -22.29
CA GLY A 102 -10.27 -12.80 -20.92
C GLY A 102 -10.80 -11.57 -20.17
N ILE A 103 -10.57 -10.34 -20.64
CA ILE A 103 -10.97 -9.09 -19.97
C ILE A 103 -11.94 -8.29 -20.85
N HIS A 104 -13.20 -8.27 -20.45
CA HIS A 104 -14.28 -7.59 -21.19
C HIS A 104 -14.95 -6.48 -20.38
N ASP A 105 -15.02 -6.64 -19.06
CA ASP A 105 -15.47 -5.61 -18.11
C ASP A 105 -14.70 -5.80 -16.80
N CYS A 106 -13.56 -5.11 -16.69
CA CYS A 106 -12.65 -5.26 -15.58
C CYS A 106 -13.32 -5.02 -14.21
N GLN A 107 -14.15 -3.98 -14.10
CA GLN A 107 -14.80 -3.61 -12.84
C GLN A 107 -15.77 -4.71 -12.40
N LYS A 108 -16.65 -5.14 -13.33
CA LYS A 108 -17.63 -6.17 -13.05
C LYS A 108 -16.98 -7.52 -12.73
N GLN A 109 -15.97 -7.92 -13.49
CA GLN A 109 -15.24 -9.18 -13.24
C GLN A 109 -14.55 -9.16 -11.87
N ILE A 110 -13.98 -8.03 -11.46
CA ILE A 110 -13.39 -7.86 -10.13
C ILE A 110 -14.46 -7.96 -9.02
N GLU A 111 -15.61 -7.33 -9.18
CA GLU A 111 -16.72 -7.42 -8.22
C GLU A 111 -17.23 -8.85 -8.07
N GLU A 112 -17.42 -9.57 -9.17
CA GLU A 112 -17.82 -10.98 -9.16
C GLU A 112 -16.79 -11.86 -8.44
N LEU A 113 -15.49 -11.63 -8.68
CA LEU A 113 -14.44 -12.40 -8.00
C LEU A 113 -14.35 -12.08 -6.49
N LYS A 114 -14.64 -10.85 -6.07
CA LYS A 114 -14.71 -10.47 -4.64
C LYS A 114 -15.76 -11.28 -3.87
N GLN A 115 -16.84 -11.72 -4.54
CA GLN A 115 -17.89 -12.54 -3.91
C GLN A 115 -17.38 -13.92 -3.46
N LYS A 116 -16.21 -14.38 -3.95
CA LYS A 116 -15.60 -15.65 -3.52
C LYS A 116 -15.00 -15.59 -2.11
N GLY A 117 -14.92 -14.42 -1.49
CA GLY A 117 -14.53 -14.28 -0.08
C GLY A 117 -13.03 -14.39 0.21
N PHE A 118 -12.18 -14.42 -0.82
CA PHE A 118 -10.72 -14.38 -0.69
C PHE A 118 -10.16 -13.06 -1.25
N PRO A 119 -9.07 -12.52 -0.69
CA PRO A 119 -8.38 -11.36 -1.27
C PRO A 119 -8.01 -11.60 -2.73
N LEU A 120 -8.17 -10.59 -3.58
CA LEU A 120 -7.80 -10.68 -4.99
C LEU A 120 -6.29 -10.52 -5.17
N THR A 121 -5.75 -11.19 -6.17
CA THR A 121 -4.36 -11.05 -6.59
C THR A 121 -4.30 -10.82 -8.10
N TYR A 122 -3.47 -9.88 -8.53
CA TYR A 122 -3.21 -9.65 -9.95
C TYR A 122 -2.20 -10.70 -10.44
N VAL A 123 -2.53 -11.41 -11.52
CA VAL A 123 -1.65 -12.41 -12.12
C VAL A 123 -1.46 -12.10 -13.60
N GLY A 124 -0.22 -12.06 -14.07
CA GLY A 124 0.10 -11.89 -15.50
C GLY A 124 1.23 -12.80 -15.96
N ASP A 125 1.53 -12.82 -17.25
CA ASP A 125 2.74 -13.50 -17.76
C ASP A 125 3.92 -12.52 -17.69
N VAL A 126 3.76 -11.35 -18.31
CA VAL A 126 4.69 -10.21 -18.20
C VAL A 126 3.94 -9.02 -17.62
N VAL A 127 4.42 -8.43 -16.51
CA VAL A 127 3.69 -7.40 -15.76
C VAL A 127 4.48 -6.10 -15.64
N GLY A 128 3.82 -4.98 -15.96
CA GLY A 128 4.28 -3.64 -15.60
C GLY A 128 5.30 -3.04 -16.56
N THR A 129 5.37 -3.51 -17.80
CA THR A 129 6.26 -2.92 -18.81
C THR A 129 5.84 -1.48 -19.16
N GLY A 130 6.76 -0.75 -19.80
CA GLY A 130 6.51 0.63 -20.25
C GLY A 130 6.88 1.69 -19.21
N SER A 131 6.13 2.78 -19.19
CA SER A 131 6.51 3.99 -18.46
C SER A 131 6.37 3.85 -16.94
N SER A 132 7.21 4.58 -16.20
CA SER A 132 7.06 4.77 -14.76
C SER A 132 5.83 5.63 -14.46
N ARG A 133 4.72 5.00 -14.06
CA ARG A 133 3.51 5.69 -13.61
C ARG A 133 2.93 4.97 -12.39
N LYS A 134 3.10 5.59 -11.22
CA LYS A 134 2.57 5.07 -9.94
C LYS A 134 1.05 4.86 -9.97
N SER A 135 0.33 5.58 -10.83
CA SER A 135 -1.11 5.42 -11.01
C SER A 135 -1.51 4.01 -11.46
N ALA A 136 -0.66 3.29 -12.21
CA ALA A 136 -0.92 1.88 -12.56
C ALA A 136 -1.02 1.00 -11.30
N THR A 137 -0.02 1.10 -10.42
CA THR A 137 -0.03 0.38 -9.13
C THR A 137 -1.17 0.87 -8.23
N ASN A 138 -1.45 2.17 -8.18
CA ASN A 138 -2.56 2.70 -7.40
C ASN A 138 -3.91 2.10 -7.84
N SER A 139 -4.16 1.95 -9.15
CA SER A 139 -5.40 1.33 -9.66
C SER A 139 -5.53 -0.13 -9.23
N VAL A 140 -4.45 -0.92 -9.36
CA VAL A 140 -4.43 -2.33 -8.93
C VAL A 140 -4.69 -2.42 -7.41
N LEU A 141 -3.98 -1.63 -6.61
CA LEU A 141 -4.15 -1.61 -5.16
C LEU A 141 -5.52 -1.09 -4.72
N TRP A 142 -6.10 -0.13 -5.44
CA TRP A 142 -7.45 0.35 -5.14
C TRP A 142 -8.50 -0.77 -5.25
N LEU A 143 -8.34 -1.62 -6.26
CA LEU A 143 -9.29 -2.67 -6.56
C LEU A 143 -9.04 -3.95 -5.74
N MET A 144 -7.79 -4.24 -5.37
CA MET A 144 -7.38 -5.52 -4.77
C MET A 144 -6.73 -5.41 -3.39
N GLY A 145 -6.29 -4.22 -2.99
CA GLY A 145 -5.60 -3.97 -1.73
C GLY A 145 -6.51 -3.71 -0.53
N GLU A 146 -5.87 -3.41 0.58
CA GLU A 146 -6.47 -3.20 1.91
C GLU A 146 -6.65 -1.72 2.21
N GLU A 147 -7.71 -1.40 2.96
CA GLU A 147 -8.00 -0.05 3.41
C GLU A 147 -7.12 0.37 4.58
N ASN A 148 -6.79 1.66 4.62
CA ASN A 148 -6.20 2.29 5.79
C ASN A 148 -7.25 3.22 6.43
N PRO A 149 -7.68 2.97 7.68
CA PRO A 149 -8.74 3.77 8.31
C PRO A 149 -8.33 5.25 8.53
N TYR A 150 -7.04 5.57 8.45
CA TYR A 150 -6.52 6.92 8.70
C TYR A 150 -6.01 7.63 7.43
N ILE A 151 -6.00 6.94 6.27
CA ILE A 151 -5.56 7.53 5.00
C ILE A 151 -6.66 7.35 3.95
N PRO A 152 -7.45 8.39 3.65
CA PRO A 152 -8.57 8.29 2.72
C PRO A 152 -8.10 8.06 1.29
N ASN A 153 -8.96 7.43 0.48
CA ASN A 153 -8.81 7.27 -0.96
C ASN A 153 -7.48 6.63 -1.39
N LYS A 154 -6.90 5.78 -0.54
CA LYS A 154 -5.68 5.06 -0.83
C LYS A 154 -5.71 3.69 -0.17
N LYS A 155 -5.28 2.68 -0.92
CA LYS A 155 -5.12 1.31 -0.43
C LYS A 155 -3.68 0.85 -0.54
N PHE A 156 -3.34 -0.21 0.19
CA PHE A 156 -1.99 -0.77 0.26
C PHE A 156 -2.05 -2.31 0.33
N GLY A 157 -0.90 -2.98 0.36
CA GLY A 157 -0.83 -4.44 0.44
C GLY A 157 -1.07 -5.12 -0.90
N SER A 158 -1.87 -6.19 -0.91
CA SER A 158 -2.09 -7.09 -2.05
C SER A 158 -0.85 -7.89 -2.48
N VAL A 159 -1.09 -8.88 -3.35
CA VAL A 159 -0.07 -9.71 -3.99
C VAL A 159 -0.16 -9.53 -5.51
N CYS A 160 1.00 -9.51 -6.17
CA CYS A 160 1.13 -9.51 -7.61
C CYS A 160 2.04 -10.68 -8.01
N ILE A 161 1.59 -11.48 -8.98
CA ILE A 161 2.32 -12.65 -9.47
C ILE A 161 2.53 -12.48 -10.98
N GLY A 162 3.77 -12.61 -11.43
CA GLY A 162 4.09 -12.62 -12.85
C GLY A 162 5.28 -13.51 -13.13
N ASP A 163 5.32 -14.14 -14.30
CA ASP A 163 6.51 -14.89 -14.75
C ASP A 163 7.68 -13.91 -14.94
N THR A 164 7.38 -12.71 -15.40
CA THR A 164 8.31 -11.57 -15.46
C THR A 164 7.63 -10.30 -14.96
N ILE A 165 8.27 -9.57 -14.05
CA ILE A 165 7.80 -8.26 -13.58
C ILE A 165 8.87 -7.22 -13.94
N ALA A 166 8.47 -6.16 -14.63
CA ALA A 166 9.38 -5.09 -15.02
C ALA A 166 9.99 -4.41 -13.78
N PRO A 167 11.31 -4.12 -13.75
CA PRO A 167 11.98 -3.65 -12.54
C PRO A 167 11.40 -2.36 -11.93
N ILE A 168 10.93 -1.43 -12.77
CA ILE A 168 10.32 -0.18 -12.28
C ILE A 168 8.98 -0.45 -11.60
N PHE A 169 8.21 -1.42 -12.08
CA PHE A 169 6.93 -1.78 -11.50
C PHE A 169 7.09 -2.64 -10.23
N PHE A 170 8.19 -3.38 -10.12
CA PHE A 170 8.54 -4.17 -8.95
C PHE A 170 8.85 -3.33 -7.71
N ASN A 171 9.50 -2.17 -7.90
CA ASN A 171 9.90 -1.24 -6.82
C ASN A 171 8.72 -0.43 -6.27
#